data_AF-A0A353DME2-F1
#
_entry.id   AF-A0A353DME2-F1
#
_cell.length_a   1.000
_cell.length_b   1.000
_cell.length_c   1.000
_cell.angle_alpha   90.00
_cell.angle_beta   90.00
_cell.angle_gamma   90.00
#
_symmetry.space_group_name_H-M   'P 1'
#
loop_
_entity.id
_entity.type
_entity.pdbx_description
1 polymer ?
#
loop_
_entity_poly.entity_id
_entity_poly.type
_entity_poly.pdbx_seq_one_letter_code
_entity_poly.pdbx_strand_id
1 'polypeptide(L)'
;MKKFVSIFKNKDIVNRIFFTIMILFVLRIGAVITVPGVKVSDELSNIMNSGNSFALMDLLGGGALANFSVFALGVSPYITAQIIIQLLSKDVLPALTELSKQGEYGRKKMEMATRYLTLLLGAVQGYGMIRTMINQGYISLTLADNFWTYAYIVTILLAGAMLTMWLGDQI
;
A
#
# COMPACT_ATOMS: atom_id res chain seq x y z
N MET A 1 35.27 -0.50 -6.82
CA MET A 1 34.72 -0.59 -8.19
C MET A 1 34.66 -2.02 -8.76
N LYS A 2 35.64 -2.92 -8.51
CA LYS A 2 35.61 -4.30 -9.07
C LYS A 2 34.38 -5.15 -8.70
N LYS A 3 33.78 -4.94 -7.51
CA LYS A 3 32.56 -5.63 -7.06
C LYS A 3 31.30 -5.29 -7.90
N PHE A 4 31.17 -4.05 -8.37
CA PHE A 4 30.03 -3.65 -9.23
C PHE A 4 30.11 -4.27 -10.61
N VAL A 5 31.31 -4.42 -11.18
CA VAL A 5 31.50 -5.05 -12.50
C VAL A 5 31.28 -6.56 -12.44
N SER A 6 31.59 -7.22 -11.32
CA SER A 6 31.27 -8.64 -11.12
C SER A 6 29.77 -8.93 -10.98
N ILE A 7 28.97 -7.96 -10.53
CA ILE A 7 27.49 -8.08 -10.48
C ILE A 7 26.93 -8.20 -11.90
N PHE A 8 27.44 -7.39 -12.85
CA PHE A 8 27.02 -7.44 -14.25
C PHE A 8 27.53 -8.67 -15.03
N LYS A 9 28.48 -9.43 -14.47
CA LYS A 9 28.96 -10.69 -15.07
C LYS A 9 28.10 -11.90 -14.72
N ASN A 10 27.36 -11.85 -13.62
CA ASN A 10 26.51 -12.97 -13.21
C ASN A 10 25.09 -12.79 -13.80
N LYS A 11 24.74 -13.66 -14.75
CA LYS A 11 23.46 -13.61 -15.46
C LYS A 11 22.25 -13.73 -14.52
N ASP A 12 22.37 -14.47 -13.42
CA ASP A 12 21.30 -14.60 -12.43
C ASP A 12 21.03 -13.29 -11.67
N ILE A 13 22.10 -12.56 -11.32
CA ILE A 13 21.95 -11.29 -10.60
C ILE A 13 21.38 -10.22 -11.53
N VAL A 14 21.84 -10.18 -12.78
CA VAL A 14 21.30 -9.26 -13.81
C VAL A 14 19.82 -9.54 -14.07
N ASN A 15 19.42 -10.81 -14.17
CA ASN A 15 18.02 -11.19 -14.35
C ASN A 15 17.14 -10.76 -13.17
N ARG A 16 17.63 -10.92 -11.93
CA ARG A 16 16.91 -10.45 -10.73
C ARG A 16 16.79 -8.93 -10.69
N ILE A 17 17.87 -8.20 -11.00
CA ILE A 17 17.83 -6.73 -11.08
C ILE A 17 16.82 -6.27 -12.14
N PHE A 18 16.81 -6.92 -13.31
CA PHE A 18 15.85 -6.60 -14.37
C PHE A 18 14.41 -6.86 -13.93
N PHE A 19 14.16 -7.96 -13.22
CA PHE A 19 12.85 -8.27 -12.64
C PHE A 19 12.40 -7.21 -11.62
N THR A 20 13.29 -6.80 -10.71
CA THR A 20 13.00 -5.71 -9.76
C THR A 20 12.67 -4.41 -10.48
N ILE A 21 13.45 -4.02 -11.49
CA ILE A 21 13.19 -2.80 -12.29
C ILE A 21 11.85 -2.89 -13.02
N MET A 22 11.52 -4.06 -13.58
CA MET A 22 10.22 -4.29 -14.23
C MET A 22 9.06 -4.09 -13.25
N ILE A 23 9.15 -4.63 -12.03
CA ILE A 23 8.11 -4.44 -11.01
C ILE A 23 8.00 -2.96 -10.60
N LEU A 24 9.13 -2.28 -10.39
CA LEU A 24 9.12 -0.84 -10.08
C LEU A 24 8.46 -0.02 -11.20
N PHE A 25 8.64 -0.42 -12.46
CA PHE A 25 7.98 0.22 -13.60
C PHE A 25 6.46 0.00 -13.58
N VAL A 26 5.99 -1.21 -13.26
CA VAL A 26 4.55 -1.51 -13.08
C VAL A 26 3.95 -0.69 -11.95
N LEU A 27 4.63 -0.61 -10.80
CA LEU A 27 4.21 0.23 -9.68
C LEU A 27 4.13 1.71 -10.10
N ARG A 28 5.08 2.19 -10.90
CA ARG A 28 5.08 3.57 -11.38
C ARG A 28 3.93 3.86 -12.33
N ILE A 29 3.61 2.94 -13.24
CA ILE A 29 2.46 3.08 -14.14
C ILE A 29 1.16 3.14 -13.32
N GLY A 30 0.96 2.22 -12.39
CA GLY A 30 -0.28 2.22 -11.61
C GLY A 30 -0.42 3.42 -10.66
N ALA A 31 0.69 4.04 -10.24
CA ALA A 31 0.65 5.30 -9.48
C ALA A 31 0.15 6.51 -10.30
N VAL A 32 0.13 6.41 -11.63
CA VAL A 32 -0.44 7.44 -12.53
C VAL A 32 -1.90 7.15 -12.87
N ILE A 33 -2.36 5.91 -12.74
CA ILE A 33 -3.74 5.52 -13.01
C ILE A 33 -4.62 5.99 -11.85
N THR A 34 -5.39 7.05 -12.08
CA THR A 34 -6.37 7.57 -11.12
C THR A 34 -7.53 6.60 -10.93
N VAL A 35 -8.11 6.57 -9.72
CA VAL A 35 -9.27 5.70 -9.47
C VAL A 35 -10.48 6.19 -10.29
N PRO A 36 -11.13 5.31 -11.07
CA PRO A 36 -12.32 5.66 -11.81
C PRO A 36 -13.43 6.19 -10.89
N GLY A 37 -14.03 7.33 -11.25
CA GLY A 37 -15.10 7.95 -10.47
C GLY A 37 -14.65 9.10 -9.55
N VAL A 38 -13.35 9.43 -9.55
CA VAL A 38 -12.77 10.51 -8.74
C VAL A 38 -12.12 11.56 -9.64
N LYS A 39 -12.47 12.82 -9.43
CA LYS A 39 -11.76 13.99 -9.99
C LYS A 39 -10.87 14.58 -8.92
N VAL A 40 -9.57 14.61 -9.20
CA VAL A 40 -8.56 15.27 -8.37
C VAL A 40 -8.57 16.76 -8.70
N SER A 41 -8.62 17.63 -7.69
CA SER A 41 -8.50 19.07 -7.88
C SER A 41 -7.03 19.51 -7.92
N ASP A 42 -6.75 20.61 -8.63
CA ASP A 42 -5.40 21.21 -8.70
C ASP A 42 -4.87 21.67 -7.32
N GLU A 43 -5.77 21.80 -6.33
CA GLU A 43 -5.43 22.14 -4.95
C GLU A 43 -4.67 21.00 -4.24
N LEU A 44 -4.85 19.74 -4.66
CA LEU A 44 -4.12 18.61 -4.08
C LEU A 44 -2.61 18.76 -4.34
N SER A 45 -2.23 19.28 -5.50
CA SER A 45 -0.83 19.56 -5.86
C SER A 45 -0.20 20.62 -4.93
N ASN A 46 -0.98 21.63 -4.53
CA ASN A 46 -0.50 22.69 -3.64
C ASN A 46 -0.25 22.19 -2.22
N ILE A 47 -0.99 21.17 -1.78
CA ILE A 47 -0.88 20.62 -0.42
C ILE A 47 0.23 19.58 -0.31
N MET A 48 0.50 18.85 -1.39
CA MET A 48 1.69 17.99 -1.43
C MET A 48 2.98 18.81 -1.28
N ASN A 49 2.94 20.11 -1.66
CA ASN A 49 4.03 21.05 -1.45
C ASN A 49 4.03 21.75 -0.07
N SER A 50 2.95 21.64 0.72
CA SER A 50 2.82 22.36 2.01
C SER A 50 3.42 21.62 3.21
N GLY A 51 3.96 20.42 3.01
CA GLY A 51 4.64 19.65 4.06
C GLY A 51 3.72 19.06 5.14
N ASN A 52 2.41 19.00 4.88
CA ASN A 52 1.42 18.45 5.81
C ASN A 52 1.56 16.91 5.95
N SER A 53 0.89 16.29 6.92
CA SER A 53 0.92 14.83 7.14
C SER A 53 0.53 14.02 5.89
N PHE A 54 -0.32 14.57 5.03
CA PHE A 54 -0.66 13.98 3.73
C PHE A 54 0.52 13.96 2.74
N ALA A 55 1.39 14.98 2.75
CA ALA A 55 2.60 14.99 1.93
C ALA A 55 3.59 13.91 2.39
N LEU A 56 3.73 13.71 3.70
CA LEU A 56 4.54 12.60 4.23
C LEU A 56 3.95 11.23 3.83
N MET A 57 2.63 11.07 3.90
CA MET A 57 1.97 9.85 3.43
C MET A 57 2.19 9.61 1.93
N ASP A 58 2.14 10.65 1.11
CA ASP A 58 2.39 10.55 -0.34
C ASP A 58 3.84 10.20 -0.67
N LEU A 59 4.80 10.78 0.07
CA LEU A 59 6.22 10.43 -0.06
C LEU A 59 6.48 8.96 0.25
N LEU A 60 5.84 8.44 1.32
CA LEU A 60 5.92 7.02 1.67
C LEU A 60 5.17 6.12 0.66
N GLY A 61 4.14 6.64 0.01
CA GLY A 61 3.36 5.99 -1.03
C GLY A 61 3.93 6.12 -2.45
N GLY A 62 5.04 6.83 -2.65
CA GLY A 62 5.70 6.98 -3.95
C GLY A 62 5.00 7.95 -4.92
N GLY A 63 4.21 8.90 -4.44
CA GLY A 63 3.45 9.84 -5.27
C GLY A 63 2.07 9.34 -5.70
N ALA A 64 1.63 8.22 -5.14
CA ALA A 64 0.37 7.57 -5.47
C ALA A 64 -0.86 8.29 -4.89
N LEU A 65 -0.70 9.06 -3.82
CA LEU A 65 -1.77 9.80 -3.15
C LEU A 65 -2.01 11.15 -3.83
N ALA A 66 -0.95 11.80 -4.34
CA ALA A 66 -1.03 13.06 -5.09
C ALA A 66 -1.93 12.98 -6.34
N ASN A 67 -2.03 11.80 -6.95
CA ASN A 67 -2.92 11.55 -8.10
C ASN A 67 -4.18 10.77 -7.71
N PHE A 68 -4.39 10.49 -6.43
CA PHE A 68 -5.43 9.57 -5.94
C PHE A 68 -5.52 8.30 -6.81
N SER A 69 -4.37 7.65 -6.97
CA SER A 69 -4.23 6.49 -7.84
C SER A 69 -4.82 5.21 -7.24
N VAL A 70 -4.90 4.15 -8.05
CA VAL A 70 -5.28 2.81 -7.57
C VAL A 70 -4.38 2.30 -6.45
N PHE A 71 -3.15 2.83 -6.34
CA PHE A 71 -2.20 2.51 -5.29
C PHE A 71 -2.12 3.57 -4.19
N ALA A 72 -3.10 4.47 -4.05
CA ALA A 72 -3.05 5.57 -3.08
C ALA A 72 -2.91 5.12 -1.62
N LEU A 73 -3.39 3.91 -1.26
CA LEU A 73 -3.16 3.31 0.06
C LEU A 73 -1.73 2.76 0.23
N GLY A 74 -1.07 2.41 -0.88
CA GLY A 74 0.27 1.82 -0.90
C GLY A 74 0.38 0.56 -0.03
N VAL A 75 1.55 0.40 0.60
CA VAL A 75 1.85 -0.68 1.56
C VAL A 75 1.54 -0.32 3.02
N SER A 76 1.07 0.91 3.28
CA SER A 76 0.84 1.43 4.64
C SER A 76 -0.12 0.55 5.48
N PRO A 77 -1.25 0.06 4.94
CA PRO A 77 -2.14 -0.83 5.68
C PRO A 77 -1.45 -2.13 6.12
N TYR A 78 -0.56 -2.68 5.28
CA TYR A 78 0.16 -3.91 5.57
C TYR A 78 1.22 -3.71 6.65
N ILE A 79 2.02 -2.64 6.55
CA ILE A 79 3.03 -2.29 7.55
C ILE A 79 2.35 -2.10 8.91
N THR A 80 1.24 -1.38 8.95
CA THR A 80 0.47 -1.16 10.18
C THR A 80 -0.07 -2.47 10.75
N ALA A 81 -0.67 -3.33 9.92
CA ALA A 81 -1.16 -4.64 10.35
C ALA A 81 -0.04 -5.53 10.90
N GLN A 82 1.14 -5.51 10.26
CA GLN A 82 2.30 -6.28 10.68
C GLN A 82 2.80 -5.83 12.06
N ILE A 83 2.88 -4.52 12.30
CA ILE A 83 3.24 -3.96 13.60
C ILE A 83 2.22 -4.39 14.66
N ILE A 84 0.91 -4.34 14.37
CA ILE A 84 -0.12 -4.78 15.30
C ILE A 84 0.05 -6.26 15.67
N ILE A 85 0.23 -7.15 14.69
CA ILE A 85 0.44 -8.58 14.96
C ILE A 85 1.73 -8.82 15.74
N GLN A 86 2.81 -8.11 15.42
CA GLN A 86 4.07 -8.19 16.17
C GLN A 86 3.89 -7.76 17.63
N LEU A 87 3.19 -6.64 17.88
CA LEU A 87 2.90 -6.18 19.23
C LEU A 87 1.99 -7.14 20.00
N LEU A 88 0.95 -7.66 19.36
CA LEU A 88 0.05 -8.66 19.97
C LEU A 88 0.76 -9.97 20.33
N SER A 89 1.78 -10.35 19.54
CA SER A 89 2.60 -11.54 19.80
C SER A 89 3.59 -11.38 20.95
N LYS A 90 3.81 -10.15 21.44
CA LYS A 90 4.75 -9.82 22.53
C LYS A 90 4.00 -9.66 23.85
N ASP A 91 3.39 -10.75 24.29
CA ASP A 91 2.78 -10.93 25.62
C ASP A 91 1.37 -10.34 25.84
N VAL A 92 0.66 -9.95 24.77
CA VAL A 92 -0.76 -9.54 24.87
C VAL A 92 -1.71 -10.70 24.60
N LEU A 93 -1.42 -11.54 23.60
CA LEU A 93 -2.24 -12.69 23.25
C LEU A 93 -1.44 -14.01 23.31
N PRO A 94 -1.71 -14.91 24.28
CA PRO A 94 -0.93 -16.14 24.48
C PRO A 94 -0.95 -17.05 23.24
N ALA A 95 -2.08 -17.08 22.52
CA ALA A 95 -2.20 -17.86 21.28
C ALA A 95 -1.24 -17.37 20.17
N LEU A 96 -0.98 -16.07 20.06
CA LEU A 96 -0.02 -15.53 19.08
C LEU A 96 1.43 -15.70 19.57
N THR A 97 1.67 -15.60 20.87
CA THR A 97 2.99 -15.86 21.47
C THR A 97 3.41 -17.32 21.26
N GLU A 98 2.49 -18.28 21.42
CA GLU A 98 2.74 -19.69 21.15
C GLU A 98 3.01 -19.95 19.66
N LEU A 99 2.23 -19.34 18.78
CA LEU A 99 2.49 -19.41 17.34
C LEU A 99 3.87 -18.84 16.99
N SER A 100 4.29 -17.73 17.59
CA SER A 100 5.64 -17.17 17.38
C SER A 100 6.75 -18.16 17.78
N LYS A 101 6.51 -19.01 18.79
CA LYS A 101 7.46 -20.03 19.27
C LYS A 101 7.49 -21.31 18.42
N GLN A 102 6.51 -21.53 17.53
CA GLN A 102 6.39 -22.75 16.70
C GLN A 102 7.26 -22.74 15.42
N GLY A 103 8.24 -21.83 15.31
CA GLY A 103 9.16 -21.79 14.18
C GLY A 103 8.48 -21.43 12.86
N GLU A 104 8.81 -22.13 11.76
CA GLU A 104 8.30 -21.81 10.41
C GLU A 104 6.79 -21.94 10.27
N TYR A 105 6.17 -22.94 10.90
CA TYR A 105 4.72 -23.16 10.82
C TYR A 105 3.95 -21.99 11.46
N GLY A 106 4.43 -21.53 12.62
CA GLY A 106 3.90 -20.38 13.32
C GLY A 106 4.04 -19.08 12.54
N ARG A 107 5.20 -18.87 11.91
CA ARG A 107 5.45 -17.69 11.05
C ARG A 107 4.45 -17.59 9.90
N LYS A 108 4.15 -18.70 9.22
CA LYS A 108 3.15 -18.71 8.13
C LYS A 108 1.75 -18.36 8.63
N LYS A 109 1.34 -18.85 9.80
CA LYS A 109 0.04 -18.49 10.40
C LYS A 109 -0.06 -17.02 10.79
N MET A 110 1.00 -16.46 11.38
CA MET A 110 1.04 -15.03 11.71
C MET A 110 1.01 -14.15 10.45
N GLU A 111 1.66 -14.59 9.37
CA GLU A 111 1.61 -13.89 8.09
C GLU A 111 0.19 -13.89 7.50
N MET A 112 -0.51 -15.02 7.55
CA MET A 112 -1.93 -15.09 7.15
C MET A 112 -2.79 -14.16 8.00
N ALA A 113 -2.61 -14.16 9.32
CA ALA A 113 -3.33 -13.24 10.22
C ALA A 113 -3.06 -11.77 9.87
N THR A 114 -1.81 -11.43 9.54
CA THR A 114 -1.42 -10.09 9.09
C THR A 114 -2.13 -9.71 7.79
N ARG A 115 -2.19 -10.62 6.81
CA ARG A 115 -2.90 -10.40 5.53
C ARG A 115 -4.40 -10.16 5.74
N TYR A 116 -5.06 -10.93 6.63
CA TYR A 116 -6.46 -10.71 6.96
C TYR A 116 -6.70 -9.37 7.66
N LEU A 117 -5.84 -9.02 8.62
CA LEU A 117 -5.91 -7.75 9.32
C LEU A 117 -5.68 -6.57 8.37
N THR A 118 -4.76 -6.72 7.42
CA THR A 118 -4.48 -5.73 6.37
C THR A 118 -5.72 -5.43 5.53
N LEU A 119 -6.51 -6.46 5.19
CA LEU A 119 -7.73 -6.28 4.41
C LEU A 119 -8.77 -5.45 5.18
N LEU A 120 -8.96 -5.76 6.46
CA LEU A 120 -9.89 -5.02 7.32
C LEU A 120 -9.44 -3.57 7.52
N LEU A 121 -8.16 -3.37 7.88
CA LEU A 121 -7.61 -2.03 8.10
C LEU A 121 -7.59 -1.21 6.81
N GLY A 122 -7.23 -1.82 5.68
CA GLY A 122 -7.25 -1.16 4.37
C GLY A 122 -8.66 -0.73 3.96
N ALA A 123 -9.70 -1.48 4.32
CA ALA A 123 -11.09 -1.11 4.03
C ALA A 123 -11.50 0.14 4.81
N VAL A 124 -11.22 0.14 6.12
CA VAL A 124 -11.53 1.27 7.01
C VAL A 124 -10.69 2.49 6.66
N GLN A 125 -9.39 2.32 6.42
CA GLN A 125 -8.47 3.38 6.03
C GLN A 125 -8.82 3.97 4.67
N GLY A 126 -9.16 3.13 3.68
CA GLY A 126 -9.61 3.56 2.36
C GLY A 126 -10.87 4.41 2.45
N TYR A 127 -11.88 3.96 3.19
CA TYR A 127 -13.10 4.73 3.40
C TYR A 127 -12.84 6.07 4.10
N GLY A 128 -12.07 6.06 5.20
CA GLY A 128 -11.70 7.27 5.94
C GLY A 128 -10.92 8.27 5.09
N MET A 129 -10.01 7.77 4.24
CA MET A 129 -9.21 8.59 3.33
C MET A 129 -10.10 9.27 2.28
N ILE A 130 -10.99 8.51 1.63
CA ILE A 130 -11.94 9.07 0.64
C ILE A 130 -12.77 10.18 1.29
N ARG A 131 -13.39 9.91 2.45
CA ARG A 131 -14.27 10.88 3.11
C ARG A 131 -13.54 12.15 3.53
N THR A 132 -12.32 12.00 4.05
CA THR A 132 -11.48 13.12 4.46
C THR A 132 -11.08 13.99 3.26
N MET A 133 -10.66 13.36 2.16
CA MET A 133 -10.27 14.04 0.93
C MET A 133 -11.45 14.76 0.26
N ILE A 134 -12.65 14.19 0.30
CA ILE A 134 -13.88 14.86 -0.20
C ILE A 134 -14.23 16.06 0.68
N ASN A 135 -14.26 15.90 2.00
CA ASN A 135 -14.61 16.97 2.94
C ASN A 135 -13.63 18.16 2.85
N GLN A 136 -12.38 17.89 2.49
CA GLN A 136 -11.34 18.92 2.33
C GLN A 136 -11.31 19.51 0.91
N GLY A 137 -12.15 19.04 -0.03
CA GLY A 137 -12.24 19.57 -1.40
C GLY A 137 -11.14 19.09 -2.36
N TYR A 138 -10.30 18.15 -1.94
CA TYR A 138 -9.17 17.66 -2.74
C TYR A 138 -9.59 16.68 -3.83
N ILE A 139 -10.68 15.96 -3.57
CA ILE A 139 -11.29 15.07 -4.54
C ILE A 139 -12.78 15.31 -4.61
N SER A 140 -13.35 15.21 -5.81
CA SER A 140 -14.79 15.22 -6.03
C SER A 140 -15.22 13.91 -6.68
N LEU A 141 -16.37 13.38 -6.26
CA LEU A 141 -16.95 12.20 -6.89
C LEU A 141 -17.66 12.64 -8.17
N THR A 142 -17.31 12.02 -9.30
CA THR A 142 -18.04 12.24 -10.57
C THR A 142 -19.34 11.45 -10.64
N LEU A 143 -19.43 10.39 -9.84
CA LEU A 143 -20.61 9.54 -9.69
C LEU A 143 -21.46 10.05 -8.52
N ALA A 144 -22.74 9.67 -8.48
CA ALA A 144 -23.64 10.03 -7.38
C ALA A 144 -23.04 9.64 -6.01
N ASP A 145 -23.22 10.51 -5.01
CA ASP A 145 -22.76 10.35 -3.63
C ASP A 145 -23.59 9.28 -2.90
N ASN A 146 -23.42 8.03 -3.32
CA ASN A 146 -24.13 6.86 -2.83
C ASN A 146 -23.17 5.89 -2.15
N PHE A 147 -23.66 5.13 -1.18
CA PHE A 147 -22.89 4.08 -0.49
C PHE A 147 -22.18 3.11 -1.47
N TRP A 148 -22.85 2.75 -2.57
CA TRP A 148 -22.30 1.88 -3.61
C TRP A 148 -21.06 2.46 -4.30
N THR A 149 -21.01 3.78 -4.50
CA THR A 149 -19.85 4.47 -5.08
C THR A 149 -18.65 4.38 -4.15
N TYR A 150 -18.84 4.59 -2.85
CA TYR A 150 -17.76 4.43 -1.85
C TYR A 150 -17.29 2.98 -1.78
N ALA A 151 -18.21 2.02 -1.71
CA ALA A 151 -17.86 0.60 -1.68
C ALA A 151 -17.01 0.21 -2.90
N TYR A 152 -17.40 0.66 -4.09
CA TYR A 152 -16.65 0.43 -5.33
C TYR A 152 -15.22 1.00 -5.28
N ILE A 153 -15.07 2.27 -4.88
CA ILE A 153 -13.75 2.93 -4.79
C ILE A 153 -12.88 2.25 -3.73
N VAL A 154 -13.44 1.91 -2.56
CA VAL A 154 -12.72 1.21 -1.50
C VAL A 154 -12.24 -0.16 -1.97
N THR A 155 -13.06 -0.92 -2.71
CA THR A 155 -12.63 -2.21 -3.27
C THR A 155 -11.47 -2.04 -4.26
N ILE A 156 -11.47 -0.99 -5.09
CA ILE A 156 -10.36 -0.72 -6.01
C ILE A 156 -9.07 -0.38 -5.25
N LEU A 157 -9.16 0.50 -4.25
CA LEU A 157 -8.01 0.88 -3.42
C LEU A 157 -7.46 -0.32 -2.65
N LEU A 158 -8.33 -1.17 -2.13
CA LEU A 158 -7.95 -2.43 -1.49
C LEU A 158 -7.28 -3.39 -2.45
N ALA A 159 -7.84 -3.57 -3.65
CA ALA A 159 -7.24 -4.41 -4.68
C ALA A 159 -5.85 -3.90 -5.07
N GLY A 160 -5.68 -2.58 -5.22
CA GLY A 160 -4.39 -1.96 -5.48
C GLY A 160 -3.38 -2.15 -4.34
N ALA A 161 -3.80 -1.97 -3.09
CA ALA A 161 -2.95 -2.20 -1.92
C ALA A 161 -2.49 -3.67 -1.81
N MET A 162 -3.41 -4.62 -2.05
CA MET A 162 -3.09 -6.06 -2.05
C MET A 162 -2.18 -6.44 -3.20
N LEU A 163 -2.38 -5.87 -4.38
CA LEU A 163 -1.49 -6.08 -5.52
C LEU A 163 -0.09 -5.53 -5.23
N THR A 164 0.00 -4.34 -4.63
CA THR A 164 1.29 -3.74 -4.23
C THR A 164 2.01 -4.62 -3.22
N MET A 165 1.30 -5.12 -2.21
CA MET A 165 1.85 -6.07 -1.25
C MET A 165 2.37 -7.33 -1.95
N TRP A 166 1.57 -7.93 -2.84
CA TRP A 166 1.97 -9.12 -3.57
C TRP A 166 3.20 -8.90 -4.45
N LEU A 167 3.29 -7.75 -5.14
CA LEU A 167 4.48 -7.38 -5.91
C LEU A 167 5.71 -7.20 -5.02
N GLY A 168 5.53 -6.66 -3.81
CA GLY A 168 6.59 -6.54 -2.82
C GLY A 168 7.13 -7.89 -2.37
N ASP A 169 6.25 -8.89 -2.19
CA ASP A 169 6.66 -10.25 -1.82
C ASP A 169 7.44 -11.00 -2.93
N GLN A 170 7.32 -10.56 -4.19
CA GLN A 170 8.00 -11.20 -5.33
C GLN A 170 9.43 -10.67 -5.57
N ILE A 171 9.77 -9.47 -5.08
CA ILE A 171 11.09 -8.85 -5.24
C ILE A 171 12.08 -9.45 -4.23
#